data_AF-A0A821U9C6-F1
#
_entry.id   AF-A0A821U9C6-F1
#
_cell.length_a   1.000
_cell.length_b   1.000
_cell.length_c   1.000
_cell.angle_alpha   90.00
_cell.angle_beta   90.00
_cell.angle_gamma   90.00
#
_symmetry.space_group_name_H-M   'P 1'
#
loop_
_entity.id
_entity.type
_entity.pdbx_description
1 polymer ?
#
loop_
_entity_poly.entity_id
_entity_poly.type
_entity_poly.pdbx_seq_one_letter_code
_entity_poly.pdbx_strand_id
1 'polypeptide(L)'
;MFNQIEDLSYRLKQDIRQYNNHLTPISVFNSSSITNPNELDQSFMYSLLLKEIILDMPFDNETKKEYVEFCRIQYAGNDTQMKKIDEFEENYQPLLSIQWYTKACFIYWTLNKALRNQDTEIIIKMGFFLRDLHYQIKQLHSKMKSHDHLRVFRGQGVSLTEFEKIKNSKGGLLSFNSFLSTSTDEHVGDMFADSARQNPDLIGIKFKI
;
A
#
# COMPACT_ATOMS: atom_id res chain seq x y z
N MET A 1 -8.06 9.56 -36.22
CA MET A 1 -8.72 8.40 -35.58
C MET A 1 -7.86 7.74 -34.48
N PHE A 2 -6.70 8.31 -34.09
CA PHE A 2 -5.82 7.76 -33.03
C PHE A 2 -6.06 8.35 -31.62
N ASN A 3 -6.66 9.54 -31.50
CA ASN A 3 -6.84 10.22 -30.21
C ASN A 3 -7.87 9.58 -29.27
N GLN A 4 -8.80 8.77 -29.79
CA GLN A 4 -9.84 8.14 -28.96
C GLN A 4 -9.30 6.93 -28.19
N ILE A 5 -8.31 6.20 -28.74
CA ILE A 5 -7.73 5.02 -28.07
C ILE A 5 -6.77 5.45 -26.96
N GLU A 6 -6.01 6.52 -27.18
CA GLU A 6 -5.12 7.10 -26.15
C GLU A 6 -5.92 7.70 -24.99
N ASP A 7 -7.03 8.41 -25.26
CA ASP A 7 -7.93 8.93 -24.22
C ASP A 7 -8.62 7.78 -23.46
N LEU A 8 -9.05 6.72 -24.15
CA LEU A 8 -9.62 5.54 -23.49
C LEU A 8 -8.59 4.81 -22.62
N SER A 9 -7.34 4.66 -23.09
CA SER A 9 -6.25 4.05 -22.34
C SER A 9 -5.85 4.91 -21.14
N TYR A 10 -5.85 6.24 -21.29
CA TYR A 10 -5.59 7.18 -20.21
C TYR A 10 -6.68 7.13 -19.14
N ARG A 11 -7.96 7.11 -19.54
CA ARG A 11 -9.10 6.97 -18.63
C ARG A 11 -9.11 5.61 -17.95
N LEU A 12 -8.90 4.52 -18.68
CA LEU A 12 -8.73 3.18 -18.09
C LEU A 12 -7.56 3.14 -17.10
N LYS A 13 -6.42 3.81 -17.39
CA LYS A 13 -5.29 3.90 -16.45
C LYS A 13 -5.64 4.74 -15.22
N GLN A 14 -6.43 5.80 -15.37
CA GLN A 14 -6.92 6.62 -14.25
C GLN A 14 -7.92 5.84 -13.39
N ASP A 15 -8.87 5.16 -14.01
CA ASP A 15 -9.88 4.34 -13.35
C ASP A 15 -9.27 3.11 -12.68
N ILE A 16 -8.29 2.46 -13.33
CA ILE A 16 -7.52 1.34 -12.74
C ILE A 16 -6.62 1.84 -11.62
N ARG A 17 -6.05 3.05 -11.71
CA ARG A 17 -5.31 3.67 -10.60
C ARG A 17 -6.26 3.96 -9.45
N GLN A 18 -7.39 4.60 -9.68
CA GLN A 18 -8.39 4.86 -8.65
C GLN A 18 -8.89 3.54 -8.03
N TYR A 19 -9.25 2.54 -8.83
CA TYR A 19 -9.67 1.21 -8.35
C TYR A 19 -8.60 0.53 -7.46
N ASN A 20 -7.31 0.61 -7.85
CA ASN A 20 -6.22 -0.01 -7.11
C ASN A 20 -5.72 0.78 -5.88
N ASN A 21 -6.12 2.04 -5.70
CA ASN A 21 -5.60 2.90 -4.64
C ASN A 21 -6.41 2.87 -3.34
N HIS A 22 -7.63 2.32 -3.39
CA HIS A 22 -8.58 2.40 -2.28
C HIS A 22 -8.81 1.09 -1.54
N LEU A 23 -8.05 0.03 -1.81
CA LEU A 23 -8.18 -1.24 -1.09
C LEU A 23 -6.87 -1.53 -0.36
N THR A 24 -6.81 -1.13 0.91
CA THR A 24 -5.80 -1.65 1.83
C THR A 24 -6.30 -2.98 2.38
N PRO A 25 -5.51 -4.06 2.31
CA PRO A 25 -5.92 -5.34 2.90
C PRO A 25 -6.04 -5.19 4.43
N ILE A 26 -7.22 -5.52 4.96
CA ILE A 26 -7.53 -5.45 6.39
C ILE A 26 -7.91 -6.84 6.90
N SER A 27 -7.25 -7.28 7.97
CA SER A 27 -7.69 -8.43 8.76
C SER A 27 -8.49 -7.95 9.97
N VAL A 28 -9.59 -8.64 10.25
CA VAL A 28 -10.54 -8.29 11.31
C VAL A 28 -10.52 -9.37 12.39
N PHE A 29 -10.30 -8.97 13.64
CA PHE A 29 -10.23 -9.87 14.79
C PHE A 29 -11.31 -9.53 15.80
N ASN A 30 -12.12 -10.50 16.16
CA ASN A 30 -13.08 -10.35 17.26
C ASN A 30 -12.36 -10.45 18.62
N SER A 31 -12.98 -9.91 19.67
CA SER A 31 -12.43 -9.95 21.03
C SER A 31 -12.11 -11.37 21.53
N SER A 32 -12.87 -12.38 21.09
CA SER A 32 -12.59 -13.79 21.38
C SER A 32 -11.31 -14.30 20.68
N SER A 33 -11.08 -13.89 19.44
CA SER A 33 -9.96 -14.37 18.61
C SER A 33 -8.60 -13.80 19.06
N ILE A 34 -8.59 -12.70 19.82
CA ILE A 34 -7.38 -12.17 20.47
C ILE A 34 -6.83 -13.16 21.51
N THR A 35 -7.71 -13.98 22.10
CA THR A 35 -7.32 -14.95 23.15
C THR A 35 -6.94 -16.33 22.60
N ASN A 36 -7.19 -16.60 21.32
CA ASN A 36 -6.91 -17.88 20.69
C ASN A 36 -6.08 -17.70 19.40
N PRO A 37 -4.75 -17.92 19.43
CA PRO A 37 -3.87 -17.76 18.27
C PRO A 37 -4.27 -18.60 17.04
N ASN A 38 -5.01 -19.70 17.23
CA ASN A 38 -5.48 -20.55 16.13
C ASN A 38 -6.67 -19.93 15.35
N GLU A 39 -7.24 -18.82 15.82
CA GLU A 39 -8.30 -18.08 15.13
C GLU A 39 -7.77 -16.85 14.36
N LEU A 40 -6.44 -16.69 14.28
CA LEU A 40 -5.85 -15.57 13.56
C LEU A 40 -6.10 -15.70 12.06
N ASP A 41 -6.43 -14.57 11.44
CA ASP A 41 -6.61 -14.45 10.00
C ASP A 41 -5.32 -14.84 9.25
N GLN A 42 -5.45 -15.73 8.27
CA GLN A 42 -4.30 -16.27 7.52
C GLN A 42 -3.51 -15.17 6.81
N SER A 43 -4.19 -14.14 6.29
CA SER A 43 -3.52 -13.04 5.61
C SER A 43 -2.68 -12.20 6.57
N PHE A 44 -3.12 -12.04 7.83
CA PHE A 44 -2.30 -11.40 8.86
C PHE A 44 -1.03 -12.19 9.17
N MET A 45 -1.16 -13.50 9.41
CA MET A 45 0.00 -14.37 9.70
C MET A 45 1.01 -14.37 8.54
N TYR A 46 0.50 -14.46 7.31
CA TYR A 46 1.31 -14.36 6.10
C TYR A 46 2.07 -13.03 6.04
N SER A 47 1.38 -11.89 6.23
CA SER A 47 2.01 -10.57 6.19
C SER A 47 3.04 -10.37 7.30
N LEU A 48 2.81 -10.93 8.49
CA LEU A 48 3.77 -10.88 9.59
C LEU A 48 5.05 -11.67 9.27
N LEU A 49 4.90 -12.92 8.82
CA LEU A 49 6.03 -13.78 8.46
C LEU A 49 6.82 -13.20 7.30
N LEU A 50 6.13 -12.70 6.27
CA LEU A 50 6.77 -12.09 5.11
C LEU A 50 7.58 -10.85 5.49
N LYS A 51 7.05 -10.02 6.39
CA LYS A 51 7.79 -8.89 6.95
C LYS A 51 9.07 -9.36 7.65
N GLU A 52 8.99 -10.37 8.52
CA GLU A 52 10.17 -10.90 9.24
C GLU A 52 11.24 -11.40 8.26
N ILE A 53 10.84 -12.23 7.28
CA ILE A 53 11.73 -12.74 6.23
C ILE A 53 12.41 -11.58 5.49
N ILE A 54 11.67 -10.58 5.04
CA ILE A 54 12.23 -9.44 4.30
C ILE A 54 13.21 -8.63 5.14
N LEU A 55 12.93 -8.44 6.44
CA LEU A 55 13.82 -7.67 7.30
C LEU A 55 15.14 -8.39 7.57
N ASP A 56 15.13 -9.72 7.60
CA ASP A 56 16.31 -10.56 7.83
C ASP A 56 17.09 -10.91 6.55
N MET A 57 16.43 -10.84 5.38
CA MET A 57 17.06 -11.14 4.10
C MET A 57 18.19 -10.15 3.76
N PRO A 58 19.34 -10.64 3.26
CA PRO A 58 20.34 -9.77 2.66
C PRO A 58 19.80 -9.26 1.31
N PHE A 59 19.98 -7.97 1.06
CA PHE A 59 19.70 -7.37 -0.25
C PHE A 59 20.94 -6.61 -0.66
N ASP A 60 21.38 -6.85 -1.87
CA ASP A 60 22.51 -6.21 -2.51
C ASP A 60 22.05 -5.31 -3.66
N ASN A 61 23.01 -4.71 -4.35
CA ASN A 61 22.73 -3.87 -5.51
C ASN A 61 22.14 -4.66 -6.68
N GLU A 62 22.33 -5.99 -6.73
CA GLU A 62 21.79 -6.81 -7.82
C GLU A 62 20.28 -6.92 -7.72
N THR A 63 19.75 -7.08 -6.50
CA THR A 63 18.30 -7.09 -6.26
C THR A 63 17.62 -5.82 -6.79
N LYS A 64 18.25 -4.65 -6.61
CA LYS A 64 17.75 -3.37 -7.15
C LYS A 64 17.70 -3.40 -8.69
N LYS A 65 18.76 -3.88 -9.34
CA LYS A 65 18.80 -3.97 -10.82
C LYS A 65 17.73 -4.90 -11.37
N GLU A 66 17.55 -6.06 -10.75
CA GLU A 66 16.50 -7.01 -11.15
C GLU A 66 15.11 -6.37 -11.07
N TYR A 67 14.84 -5.60 -10.01
CA TYR A 67 13.57 -4.90 -9.87
C TYR A 67 13.41 -3.77 -10.90
N VAL A 68 14.47 -3.01 -11.20
CA VAL A 68 14.45 -1.97 -12.24
C VAL A 68 14.15 -2.59 -13.60
N GLU A 69 14.78 -3.70 -13.96
CA GLU A 69 14.54 -4.40 -15.22
C GLU A 69 13.11 -4.93 -15.32
N PHE A 70 12.62 -5.54 -14.23
CA PHE A 70 11.21 -5.92 -14.12
C PHE A 70 10.28 -4.71 -14.39
N CYS A 71 10.57 -3.54 -13.81
CA CYS A 71 9.78 -2.34 -14.03
C CYS A 71 9.88 -1.83 -15.48
N ARG A 72 11.04 -1.92 -16.13
CA ARG A 72 11.21 -1.56 -17.54
C ARG A 72 10.31 -2.39 -18.45
N ILE A 73 10.25 -3.69 -18.21
CA ILE A 73 9.37 -4.61 -18.95
C ILE A 73 7.89 -4.28 -18.67
N GLN A 74 7.50 -4.11 -17.41
CA GLN A 74 6.11 -3.84 -17.02
C GLN A 74 5.57 -2.50 -17.55
N TYR A 75 6.43 -1.48 -17.66
CA TYR A 75 6.05 -0.13 -18.07
C TYR A 75 6.53 0.24 -19.47
N ALA A 76 6.88 -0.76 -20.30
CA ALA A 76 7.27 -0.55 -21.69
C ALA A 76 6.20 0.28 -22.45
N GLY A 77 6.64 1.28 -23.21
CA GLY A 77 5.77 2.21 -23.92
C GLY A 77 5.10 3.29 -23.05
N ASN A 78 5.47 3.40 -21.77
CA ASN A 78 5.05 4.51 -20.90
C ASN A 78 6.24 5.42 -20.57
N ASP A 79 6.57 6.33 -21.48
CA ASP A 79 7.72 7.24 -21.38
C ASP A 79 7.78 8.01 -20.04
N THR A 80 6.62 8.35 -19.48
CA THR A 80 6.55 9.04 -18.18
C THR A 80 7.01 8.15 -17.03
N GLN A 81 6.66 6.85 -17.04
CA GLN A 81 7.15 5.92 -16.02
C GLN A 81 8.60 5.51 -16.30
N MET A 82 9.01 5.37 -17.58
CA MET A 82 10.39 5.06 -17.95
C MET A 82 11.37 6.09 -17.38
N LYS A 83 11.11 7.39 -17.59
CA LYS A 83 11.94 8.45 -17.01
C LYS A 83 12.02 8.39 -15.48
N LYS A 84 10.93 8.02 -14.80
CA LYS A 84 10.92 7.85 -13.33
C LYS A 84 11.70 6.63 -12.88
N ILE A 85 11.72 5.57 -13.69
CA ILE A 85 12.51 4.35 -13.43
C ILE A 85 13.99 4.66 -13.61
N ASP A 86 14.38 5.41 -14.63
CA ASP A 86 15.76 5.86 -14.82
C ASP A 86 16.21 6.77 -13.66
N GLU A 87 15.37 7.75 -13.26
CA GLU A 87 15.63 8.60 -12.08
C GLU A 87 15.83 7.76 -10.81
N PHE A 88 15.02 6.72 -10.63
CA PHE A 88 15.12 5.82 -9.48
C PHE A 88 16.41 4.97 -9.53
N GLU A 89 16.76 4.42 -10.68
CA GLU A 89 17.98 3.62 -10.83
C GLU A 89 19.22 4.44 -10.48
N GLU A 90 19.30 5.68 -10.98
CA GLU A 90 20.45 6.56 -10.77
C GLU A 90 20.50 7.17 -9.36
N ASN A 91 19.35 7.61 -8.82
CA ASN A 91 19.32 8.49 -7.65
C ASN A 91 18.73 7.87 -6.39
N TYR A 92 18.19 6.64 -6.44
CA TYR A 92 17.61 6.02 -5.26
C TYR A 92 18.65 5.79 -4.16
N GLN A 93 18.30 6.22 -2.95
CA GLN A 93 19.01 5.97 -1.70
C GLN A 93 18.01 5.53 -0.62
N PRO A 94 18.40 4.66 0.34
CA PRO A 94 17.51 4.19 1.40
C PRO A 94 16.77 5.29 2.18
N LEU A 95 17.45 6.41 2.44
CA LEU A 95 16.89 7.58 3.14
C LEU A 95 15.83 8.34 2.32
N LEU A 96 15.62 8.00 1.04
CA LEU A 96 14.61 8.59 0.18
C LEU A 96 13.40 7.66 -0.02
N SER A 97 13.36 6.50 0.64
CA SER A 97 12.32 5.47 0.43
C SER A 97 10.90 5.99 0.69
N ILE A 98 10.65 6.79 1.74
CA ILE A 98 9.35 7.43 1.98
C ILE A 98 8.98 8.42 0.86
N GLN A 99 9.95 9.18 0.34
CA GLN A 99 9.69 10.12 -0.75
C GLN A 99 9.28 9.36 -2.02
N TRP A 100 9.98 8.26 -2.34
CA TRP A 100 9.64 7.39 -3.46
C TRP A 100 8.31 6.68 -3.27
N TYR A 101 8.01 6.24 -2.05
CA TYR A 101 6.72 5.60 -1.72
C TYR A 101 5.56 6.59 -1.80
N THR A 102 5.73 7.87 -1.46
CA THR A 102 4.64 8.86 -1.52
C THR A 102 4.52 9.55 -2.88
N LYS A 103 5.52 9.42 -3.77
CA LYS A 103 5.42 9.86 -5.17
C LYS A 103 4.40 8.99 -5.93
N ALA A 104 3.57 9.63 -6.76
CA ALA A 104 2.67 8.96 -7.70
C ALA A 104 3.46 8.33 -8.87
N CYS A 105 4.15 7.22 -8.61
CA CYS A 105 4.99 6.49 -9.56
C CYS A 105 4.88 4.97 -9.37
N PHE A 106 5.57 4.23 -10.25
CA PHE A 106 5.63 2.78 -10.26
C PHE A 106 5.92 2.15 -8.88
N ILE A 107 6.74 2.78 -8.03
CA ILE A 107 7.04 2.30 -6.68
C ILE A 107 5.76 2.16 -5.86
N TYR A 108 5.00 3.25 -5.71
CA TYR A 108 3.75 3.24 -4.94
C TYR A 108 2.74 2.25 -5.53
N TRP A 109 2.55 2.26 -6.86
CA TRP A 109 1.51 1.45 -7.50
C TRP A 109 1.84 -0.04 -7.41
N THR A 110 3.07 -0.43 -7.77
CA THR A 110 3.53 -1.83 -7.77
C THR A 110 3.53 -2.37 -6.35
N LEU A 111 4.05 -1.62 -5.37
CA LEU A 111 4.14 -2.09 -4.00
C LEU A 111 2.77 -2.33 -3.37
N ASN A 112 1.88 -1.33 -3.43
CA ASN A 112 0.56 -1.45 -2.81
C ASN A 112 -0.30 -2.52 -3.50
N LYS A 113 -0.16 -2.68 -4.82
CA LYS A 113 -0.82 -3.77 -5.55
C LYS A 113 -0.29 -5.14 -5.10
N ALA A 114 1.02 -5.30 -4.99
CA ALA A 114 1.64 -6.56 -4.58
C ALA A 114 1.24 -6.94 -3.14
N LEU A 115 1.27 -5.99 -2.21
CA LEU A 115 0.83 -6.20 -0.82
C LEU A 115 -0.66 -6.57 -0.73
N ARG A 116 -1.53 -5.90 -1.50
CA ARG A 116 -2.97 -6.23 -1.53
C ARG A 116 -3.23 -7.64 -2.07
N ASN A 117 -2.51 -8.03 -3.11
CA ASN A 117 -2.70 -9.32 -3.76
C ASN A 117 -1.86 -10.45 -3.13
N GLN A 118 -1.04 -10.13 -2.12
CA GLN A 118 -0.06 -11.05 -1.53
C GLN A 118 0.86 -11.69 -2.60
N ASP A 119 1.25 -10.88 -3.59
CA ASP A 119 2.12 -11.31 -4.69
C ASP A 119 3.56 -11.45 -4.18
N THR A 120 3.87 -12.66 -3.70
CA THR A 120 5.15 -12.98 -3.06
C THR A 120 6.34 -12.68 -3.98
N GLU A 121 6.22 -12.94 -5.28
CA GLU A 121 7.30 -12.74 -6.23
C GLU A 121 7.66 -11.26 -6.34
N ILE A 122 6.67 -10.40 -6.54
CA ILE A 122 6.89 -8.94 -6.61
C ILE A 122 7.35 -8.41 -5.25
N ILE A 123 6.75 -8.88 -4.14
CA ILE A 123 7.14 -8.45 -2.80
C ILE A 123 8.62 -8.76 -2.52
N ILE A 124 9.10 -9.95 -2.88
CA ILE A 124 10.52 -10.33 -2.71
C ILE A 124 11.42 -9.45 -3.60
N LYS A 125 11.06 -9.20 -4.87
CA LYS A 125 11.80 -8.28 -5.76
C LYS A 125 11.88 -6.86 -5.19
N MET A 126 10.83 -6.42 -4.49
CA MET A 126 10.77 -5.13 -3.79
C MET A 126 11.34 -5.18 -2.36
N GLY A 127 11.89 -6.32 -1.92
CA GLY A 127 12.32 -6.54 -0.54
C GLY A 127 13.33 -5.52 -0.03
N PHE A 128 14.30 -5.14 -0.89
CA PHE A 128 15.27 -4.09 -0.55
C PHE A 128 14.57 -2.76 -0.22
N PHE A 129 13.61 -2.34 -1.05
CA PHE A 129 12.86 -1.10 -0.89
C PHE A 129 11.94 -1.17 0.33
N LEU A 130 11.28 -2.30 0.55
CA LEU A 130 10.43 -2.57 1.70
C LEU A 130 11.19 -2.46 3.02
N ARG A 131 12.39 -3.03 3.08
CA ARG A 131 13.29 -2.95 4.23
C ARG A 131 13.73 -1.50 4.49
N ASP A 132 14.15 -0.79 3.44
CA ASP A 132 14.55 0.61 3.54
C ASP A 132 13.40 1.50 4.02
N LEU A 133 12.20 1.32 3.46
CA LEU A 133 10.98 2.03 3.85
C LEU A 133 10.62 1.77 5.31
N HIS A 134 10.67 0.51 5.74
CA HIS A 134 10.43 0.13 7.14
C HIS A 134 11.43 0.82 8.08
N TYR A 135 12.73 0.78 7.76
CA TYR A 135 13.75 1.40 8.61
C TYR A 135 13.65 2.92 8.63
N GLN A 136 13.33 3.57 7.50
CA GLN A 136 13.13 5.01 7.49
C GLN A 136 11.93 5.42 8.37
N ILE A 137 10.81 4.70 8.29
CA ILE A 137 9.64 4.96 9.15
C ILE A 137 10.00 4.76 10.62
N LYS A 138 10.71 3.67 10.98
CA LYS A 138 11.15 3.40 12.35
C LYS A 138 12.07 4.50 12.87
N GLN A 139 13.01 4.98 12.05
CA GLN A 139 13.95 6.04 12.41
C GLN A 139 13.24 7.39 12.63
N LEU A 140 12.23 7.72 11.82
CA LEU A 140 11.44 8.94 12.03
C LEU A 140 10.56 8.83 13.26
N HIS A 141 9.93 7.67 13.47
CA HIS A 141 9.12 7.40 14.65
C HIS A 141 9.94 7.50 15.94
N SER A 142 11.18 7.00 15.97
CA SER A 142 12.03 7.10 17.17
C SER A 142 12.46 8.53 17.51
N LYS A 143 12.29 9.49 16.59
CA LYS A 143 12.56 10.92 16.82
C LYS A 143 11.32 11.68 17.31
N MET A 144 10.13 11.07 17.23
CA MET A 144 8.89 11.66 17.71
C MET A 144 8.85 11.62 19.24
N LYS A 145 8.33 12.66 19.90
CA LYS A 145 8.26 12.67 21.36
C LYS A 145 7.14 11.73 21.81
N SER A 146 7.35 11.04 22.93
CA SER A 146 6.45 10.01 23.46
C SER A 146 5.03 10.48 23.86
N HIS A 147 4.70 11.76 23.69
CA HIS A 147 3.42 12.35 24.07
C HIS A 147 2.65 12.98 22.90
N ASP A 148 3.21 12.93 21.68
CA ASP A 148 2.57 13.47 20.49
C ASP A 148 1.47 12.50 20.03
N HIS A 149 0.25 12.68 20.53
CA HIS A 149 -0.92 11.96 20.05
C HIS A 149 -1.29 12.49 18.66
N LEU A 150 -0.90 11.76 17.62
CA LEU A 150 -1.25 12.10 16.26
C LEU A 150 -2.61 11.50 15.92
N ARG A 151 -3.62 12.36 15.77
CA ARG A 151 -4.90 11.98 15.19
C ARG A 151 -4.77 12.03 13.67
N VAL A 152 -5.09 10.91 13.01
CA VAL A 152 -5.07 10.83 11.54
C VAL A 152 -6.32 10.20 10.99
N PHE A 153 -6.55 10.44 9.70
CA PHE A 153 -7.73 10.02 8.97
C PHE A 153 -7.33 9.30 7.69
N ARG A 154 -8.10 8.27 7.34
CA ARG A 154 -7.99 7.54 6.07
C ARG A 154 -9.37 7.19 5.56
N GLY A 155 -9.68 7.62 4.34
CA GLY A 155 -10.85 7.16 3.62
C GLY A 155 -10.49 6.02 2.67
N GLN A 156 -11.40 5.07 2.50
CA GLN A 156 -11.28 4.05 1.46
C GLN A 156 -12.63 3.41 1.15
N GLY A 157 -12.76 2.76 -0.01
CA GLY A 157 -13.88 1.87 -0.29
C GLY A 157 -13.62 0.48 0.27
N VAL A 158 -14.64 -0.21 0.74
CA VAL A 158 -14.58 -1.64 1.10
C VAL A 158 -15.77 -2.38 0.51
N SER A 159 -15.64 -3.68 0.28
CA SER A 159 -16.77 -4.51 -0.13
C SER A 159 -17.84 -4.57 0.97
N LEU A 160 -19.10 -4.85 0.60
CA LEU A 160 -20.17 -5.06 1.58
C LEU A 160 -19.83 -6.16 2.60
N THR A 161 -19.18 -7.24 2.16
CA THR A 161 -18.80 -8.36 3.04
C THR A 161 -17.74 -7.94 4.05
N GLU A 162 -16.75 -7.15 3.64
CA GLU A 162 -15.72 -6.61 4.53
C GLU A 162 -16.31 -5.57 5.49
N PHE A 163 -17.21 -4.71 5.00
CA PHE A 163 -17.93 -3.76 5.85
C PHE A 163 -18.72 -4.46 6.96
N GLU A 164 -19.49 -5.50 6.63
CA GLU A 164 -20.25 -6.26 7.64
C GLU A 164 -19.33 -7.00 8.62
N LYS A 165 -18.16 -7.51 8.18
CA LYS A 165 -17.14 -8.07 9.10
C LYS A 165 -16.63 -7.01 10.08
N ILE A 166 -16.26 -5.83 9.60
CA ILE A 166 -15.80 -4.71 10.45
C ILE A 166 -16.92 -4.28 11.42
N LYS A 167 -18.16 -4.17 10.92
CA LYS A 167 -19.31 -3.76 11.73
C LYS A 167 -19.69 -4.76 12.82
N ASN A 168 -19.52 -6.06 12.56
CA ASN A 168 -19.82 -7.13 13.52
C ASN A 168 -18.68 -7.40 14.52
N SER A 169 -17.50 -6.84 14.30
CA SER A 169 -16.30 -6.97 15.16
C SER A 169 -16.11 -5.80 16.13
N LYS A 170 -17.20 -5.12 16.52
CA LYS A 170 -17.13 -4.01 17.49
C LYS A 170 -16.44 -4.44 18.79
N GLY A 171 -15.48 -3.63 19.23
CA GLY A 171 -14.63 -3.95 20.38
C GLY A 171 -13.48 -4.93 20.07
N GLY A 172 -13.34 -5.35 18.81
CA GLY A 172 -12.22 -6.13 18.29
C GLY A 172 -11.05 -5.27 17.79
N LEU A 173 -10.14 -5.91 17.05
CA LEU A 173 -8.96 -5.29 16.45
C LEU A 173 -9.00 -5.35 14.92
N LEU A 174 -8.37 -4.36 14.28
CA LEU A 174 -8.13 -4.34 12.85
C LEU A 174 -6.61 -4.33 12.61
N SER A 175 -6.14 -5.19 11.72
CA SER A 175 -4.76 -5.14 11.20
C SER A 175 -4.77 -4.66 9.76
N PHE A 176 -3.96 -3.64 9.48
CA PHE A 176 -3.65 -3.24 8.11
C PHE A 176 -2.44 -4.03 7.63
N ASN A 177 -2.62 -4.86 6.60
CA ASN A 177 -1.59 -5.78 6.11
C ASN A 177 -0.70 -5.13 5.04
N SER A 178 -0.58 -3.80 5.07
CA SER A 178 0.28 -2.99 4.22
C SER A 178 0.74 -1.75 4.97
N PHE A 179 1.63 -0.96 4.36
CA PHE A 179 1.88 0.40 4.85
C PHE A 179 0.60 1.23 4.76
N LEU A 180 0.34 2.01 5.82
CA LEU A 180 -0.84 2.83 5.93
C LEU A 180 -0.51 4.29 5.62
N SER A 181 -1.05 4.81 4.52
CA SER A 181 -1.01 6.25 4.23
C SER A 181 -2.24 6.93 4.84
N THR A 182 -2.00 7.98 5.60
CA THR A 182 -3.03 8.72 6.35
C THR A 182 -2.80 10.23 6.23
N SER A 183 -3.82 11.01 6.56
CA SER A 183 -3.78 12.48 6.57
C SER A 183 -4.14 13.00 7.95
N THR A 184 -3.54 14.11 8.38
CA THR A 184 -3.99 14.86 9.55
C THR A 184 -5.23 15.71 9.26
N ASP A 185 -5.48 16.01 7.98
CA ASP A 185 -6.68 16.68 7.51
C ASP A 185 -7.81 15.66 7.33
N GLU A 186 -8.88 15.83 8.11
CA GLU A 186 -10.07 14.98 8.08
C GLU A 186 -10.78 15.02 6.73
N HIS A 187 -10.77 16.17 6.04
CA HIS A 187 -11.43 16.33 4.74
C HIS A 187 -10.80 15.44 3.67
N VAL A 188 -9.49 15.20 3.75
CA VAL A 188 -8.80 14.25 2.88
C VAL A 188 -9.33 12.83 3.11
N GLY A 189 -9.58 12.46 4.37
CA GLY A 189 -10.24 11.20 4.72
C GLY A 189 -11.65 11.08 4.13
N ASP A 190 -12.45 12.14 4.23
CA ASP A 190 -13.80 12.16 3.65
C ASP A 190 -13.76 12.04 2.12
N MET A 191 -12.88 12.79 1.45
CA MET A 191 -12.71 12.75 0.01
C MET A 191 -12.40 11.33 -0.51
N PHE A 192 -11.53 10.59 0.18
CA PHE A 192 -11.19 9.21 -0.20
C PHE A 192 -12.27 8.19 0.16
N ALA A 193 -13.12 8.46 1.16
CA ALA A 193 -14.27 7.60 1.44
C ALA A 193 -15.38 7.83 0.39
N ASP A 194 -15.60 9.10 0.01
CA ASP A 194 -16.61 9.49 -0.97
C ASP A 194 -16.25 9.06 -2.41
N SER A 195 -14.96 8.92 -2.75
CA SER A 195 -14.54 8.40 -4.05
C SER A 195 -15.08 6.99 -4.32
N ALA A 196 -15.35 6.19 -3.27
CA ALA A 196 -15.92 4.86 -3.39
C ALA A 196 -17.35 4.85 -3.96
N ARG A 197 -18.09 5.97 -3.88
CA ARG A 197 -19.46 6.09 -4.41
C ARG A 197 -19.55 5.86 -5.93
N GLN A 198 -18.43 5.98 -6.63
CA GLN A 198 -18.35 5.71 -8.06
C GLN A 198 -18.53 4.22 -8.39
N ASN A 199 -18.39 3.33 -7.40
CA ASN A 199 -18.57 1.89 -7.56
C ASN A 199 -19.74 1.40 -6.70
N PRO A 200 -20.83 0.87 -7.30
CA PRO A 200 -21.99 0.38 -6.56
C PRO A 200 -21.70 -0.83 -5.67
N ASP A 201 -20.60 -1.55 -5.89
CA ASP A 201 -20.20 -2.73 -5.11
C ASP A 201 -19.40 -2.37 -3.85
N LEU A 202 -19.08 -1.07 -3.66
CA LEU A 202 -18.25 -0.59 -2.55
C LEU A 202 -19.04 0.31 -1.60
N ILE A 203 -18.65 0.24 -0.33
CA ILE A 203 -19.08 1.16 0.73
C ILE A 203 -17.88 2.00 1.13
N GLY A 204 -18.05 3.33 1.07
CA GLY A 204 -17.04 4.27 1.57
C GLY A 204 -16.97 4.24 3.09
N ILE A 205 -15.78 4.05 3.63
CA ILE A 205 -15.51 4.10 5.08
C ILE A 205 -14.38 5.09 5.36
N LYS A 206 -14.50 5.81 6.48
CA LYS A 206 -13.45 6.66 7.03
C LYS A 206 -12.97 6.08 8.36
N PHE A 207 -11.68 5.80 8.43
CA PHE A 207 -10.98 5.49 9.66
C PHE A 207 -10.51 6.77 10.33
N LYS A 208 -10.69 6.82 11.65
CA LYS A 208 -10.10 7.82 12.55
C LYS A 208 -9.21 7.04 13.52
N ILE A 209 -7.90 7.30 13.45
CA ILE A 209 -6.85 6.59 14.19
C ILE A 209 -6.19 7.56 15.16
#